data_AF-A0A3Q9IJ05-F1
#
_entry.id   AF-A0A3Q9IJ05-F1
#
_cell.length_a   1.000
_cell.length_b   1.000
_cell.length_c   1.000
_cell.angle_alpha   90.00
_cell.angle_beta   90.00
_cell.angle_gamma   90.00
#
_symmetry.space_group_name_H-M   'P 1'
#
loop_
_entity.id
_entity.type
_entity.pdbx_description
1 polymer ?
#
loop_
_entity_poly.entity_id
_entity_poly.type
_entity_poly.pdbx_seq_one_letter_code
_entity_poly.pdbx_strand_id
1 'polypeptide(L)'
;MYETFDRFLATDTWHTTHDNDQERFYVALSQVIDHPDFNPDQMGEYMRRAKNVDRASEDGFGPRIDSLVTAAWAIRDYKAATST
;
A
#
# COMPACT_ATOMS: atom_id res chain seq x y z
N MET A 1 1.73 -9.33 -9.16
CA MET A 1 0.86 -8.13 -8.98
C MET A 1 1.30 -7.32 -7.77
N TYR A 2 1.12 -7.83 -6.54
CA TYR A 2 1.55 -7.12 -5.32
C TYR A 2 3.07 -6.99 -5.17
N GLU A 3 3.86 -7.80 -5.88
CA GLU A 3 5.32 -7.67 -5.97
C GLU A 3 5.78 -6.30 -6.51
N THR A 4 4.89 -5.54 -7.17
CA THR A 4 5.21 -4.13 -7.54
C THR A 4 5.54 -3.26 -6.34
N PHE A 5 5.10 -3.64 -5.14
CA PHE A 5 5.39 -2.94 -3.89
C PHE A 5 6.75 -3.33 -3.29
N ASP A 6 7.43 -4.36 -3.80
CA ASP A 6 8.71 -4.84 -3.24
C ASP A 6 9.78 -3.75 -3.25
N ARG A 7 9.83 -2.94 -4.32
CA ARG A 7 10.77 -1.82 -4.41
C ARG A 7 10.50 -0.73 -3.38
N PHE A 8 9.22 -0.45 -3.13
CA PHE A 8 8.82 0.49 -2.07
C PHE A 8 9.22 -0.08 -0.70
N LEU A 9 8.84 -1.33 -0.43
CA LEU A 9 9.12 -2.04 0.80
C LEU A 9 10.62 -2.23 1.04
N ALA A 10 11.46 -2.38 0.01
CA ALA A 10 12.91 -2.51 0.17
C ALA A 10 13.57 -1.26 0.80
N THR A 11 12.87 -0.13 0.88
CA THR A 11 13.36 1.07 1.56
C THR A 11 13.20 0.94 3.07
N ASP A 12 14.23 1.22 3.87
CA ASP A 12 14.14 1.14 5.34
C ASP A 12 13.10 2.10 5.92
N THR A 13 12.89 3.25 5.28
CA THR A 13 11.95 4.30 5.71
C THR A 13 10.54 4.14 5.14
N TRP A 14 10.20 2.98 4.55
CA TRP A 14 8.86 2.70 3.99
C TRP A 14 7.72 3.00 4.97
N HIS A 15 7.98 2.81 6.27
CA HIS A 15 7.02 3.01 7.33
C HIS A 15 6.79 4.49 7.68
N THR A 16 7.63 5.40 7.16
CA THR A 16 7.52 6.83 7.42
C THR A 16 6.50 7.49 6.49
N THR A 17 6.17 8.73 6.80
CA THR A 17 5.30 9.58 5.97
C THR A 17 6.09 10.60 5.17
N HIS A 18 7.40 10.42 4.99
CA HIS A 18 8.20 11.31 4.15
C HIS A 18 7.68 11.32 2.72
N ASP A 19 7.64 12.48 2.08
CA ASP A 19 7.06 12.68 0.75
C ASP A 19 7.63 11.71 -0.29
N ASN A 20 8.94 11.47 -0.26
CA ASN A 20 9.62 10.53 -1.15
C ASN A 20 9.15 9.08 -0.99
N ASP A 21 8.83 8.66 0.25
CA ASP A 21 8.35 7.31 0.52
C ASP A 21 6.88 7.15 0.13
N GLN A 22 6.08 8.20 0.34
CA GLN A 22 4.71 8.26 -0.16
C GLN A 22 4.65 8.22 -1.70
N GLU A 23 5.51 8.98 -2.37
CA GLU A 23 5.59 8.99 -3.83
C GLU A 23 5.92 7.58 -4.36
N ARG A 24 6.90 6.89 -3.77
CA ARG A 24 7.24 5.50 -4.14
C ARG A 24 6.07 4.56 -4.00
N PHE A 25 5.28 4.69 -2.93
CA PHE A 25 4.06 3.92 -2.75
C PHE A 25 3.05 4.20 -3.87
N TYR A 26 2.78 5.48 -4.18
CA TYR A 26 1.81 5.84 -5.21
C TYR A 26 2.25 5.45 -6.63
N VAL A 27 3.56 5.47 -6.92
CA VAL A 27 4.14 4.96 -8.17
C VAL A 27 3.97 3.44 -8.29
N ALA A 28 4.07 2.69 -7.19
CA ALA A 28 3.77 1.25 -7.19
C ALA A 28 2.26 1.00 -7.34
N LEU A 29 1.44 1.78 -6.63
CA LEU A 29 -0.02 1.65 -6.67
C LEU A 29 -0.59 1.93 -8.06
N SER A 30 -0.08 2.96 -8.76
CA SER A 30 -0.57 3.34 -10.09
C SER A 30 -0.44 2.23 -11.14
N GLN A 31 0.46 1.27 -10.94
CA GLN A 31 0.68 0.14 -11.84
C GLN A 31 -0.39 -0.96 -11.69
N VAL A 32 -1.10 -1.00 -10.55
CA VAL A 32 -2.03 -2.09 -10.21
C VAL A 32 -3.43 -1.63 -9.86
N ILE A 33 -3.64 -0.34 -9.56
CA ILE A 33 -4.92 0.21 -9.07
C ILE A 33 -6.09 -0.01 -10.01
N ASP A 34 -5.83 -0.01 -11.32
CA ASP A 34 -6.86 -0.20 -12.37
C ASP A 34 -7.06 -1.68 -12.75
N HIS A 35 -6.30 -2.60 -12.15
CA HIS A 35 -6.46 -4.03 -12.40
C HIS A 35 -7.73 -4.55 -11.71
N PRO A 36 -8.61 -5.30 -12.39
CA PRO A 36 -9.92 -5.71 -11.83
C PRO A 36 -9.78 -6.56 -10.56
N ASP A 37 -8.80 -7.45 -10.55
CA ASP A 37 -8.51 -8.34 -9.41
C ASP A 37 -7.67 -7.69 -8.31
N PHE A 38 -7.24 -6.43 -8.48
CA PHE A 38 -6.53 -5.74 -7.41
C PHE A 38 -7.48 -5.56 -6.22
N ASN A 39 -6.98 -5.82 -5.02
CA ASN A 39 -7.71 -5.61 -3.77
C ASN A 39 -6.75 -4.96 -2.75
N PRO A 40 -7.08 -3.76 -2.22
CA PRO A 40 -6.26 -3.08 -1.22
C PRO A 40 -6.03 -3.86 0.09
N ASP A 41 -6.98 -4.67 0.55
CA ASP A 41 -6.81 -5.45 1.78
C ASP A 41 -5.78 -6.58 1.58
N GLN A 42 -5.86 -7.26 0.43
CA GLN A 42 -4.86 -8.27 0.03
C GLN A 42 -3.48 -7.65 -0.19
N MET A 43 -3.40 -6.40 -0.68
CA MET A 43 -2.15 -5.63 -0.71
C MET A 43 -1.60 -5.43 0.69
N GLY A 44 -2.42 -5.05 1.67
CA GLY A 44 -2.01 -4.91 3.07
C GLY A 44 -1.48 -6.23 3.66
N GLU A 45 -2.16 -7.35 3.40
CA GLU A 45 -1.68 -8.67 3.82
C GLU A 45 -0.35 -9.06 3.19
N TYR A 46 -0.16 -8.71 1.91
CA TYR A 46 1.12 -8.90 1.25
C TYR A 46 2.24 -8.11 1.94
N MET A 47 2.02 -6.82 2.21
CA MET A 47 3.01 -5.96 2.87
C MET A 47 3.38 -6.48 4.27
N ARG A 48 2.39 -6.93 5.05
CA ARG A 48 2.62 -7.54 6.37
C ARG A 48 3.54 -8.74 6.29
N ARG A 49 3.26 -9.67 5.37
CA ARG A 49 4.08 -10.87 5.15
C ARG A 49 5.49 -10.51 4.69
N ALA A 50 5.61 -9.58 3.74
CA ALA A 50 6.89 -9.14 3.21
C ALA A 50 7.78 -8.46 4.27
N LYS A 51 7.18 -7.80 5.26
CA LYS A 51 7.89 -7.12 6.35
C LYS A 51 7.90 -7.86 7.68
N ASN A 52 7.30 -9.04 7.73
CA ASN A 52 7.11 -9.80 8.97
C ASN A 52 6.46 -8.96 10.08
N VAL A 53 5.44 -8.17 9.71
CA VAL A 53 4.68 -7.31 10.64
C VAL A 53 3.46 -8.08 11.14
N ASP A 54 3.42 -8.30 12.44
CA ASP A 54 2.24 -8.87 13.11
C ASP A 54 1.16 -7.77 13.25
N ARG A 55 -0.11 -8.15 13.15
CA ARG A 55 -1.23 -7.25 13.47
C ARG A 55 -1.25 -6.84 14.93
N ALA A 56 -0.68 -7.67 15.81
CA ALA A 56 -0.55 -7.38 17.23
C ALA A 56 0.74 -6.62 17.60
N SER A 57 1.61 -6.28 16.62
CA SER A 57 2.86 -5.57 16.93
C SER A 57 2.60 -4.12 17.34
N GLU A 58 3.27 -3.68 18.41
CA GLU A 58 3.23 -2.28 18.89
C GLU A 58 4.30 -1.39 18.22
N ASP A 59 5.00 -1.90 17.20
CA ASP A 59 6.11 -1.22 16.50
C ASP A 59 5.68 -0.08 15.57
N GLY A 60 4.37 0.17 15.44
CA GLY A 60 3.80 1.23 14.60
C GLY A 60 3.77 0.90 13.10
N PHE A 61 4.31 -0.26 12.68
CA PHE A 61 4.31 -0.67 11.28
C PHE A 61 2.93 -1.17 10.83
N GLY A 62 2.19 -1.86 11.71
CA GLY A 62 0.81 -2.27 11.46
C GLY A 62 -0.10 -1.09 11.07
N PRO A 63 -0.22 -0.05 11.92
CA PRO A 63 -0.99 1.15 11.62
C PRO A 63 -0.58 1.85 10.31
N ARG A 64 0.72 1.82 9.96
CA ARG A 64 1.17 2.39 8.69
C ARG A 64 0.65 1.60 7.50
N ILE A 65 0.70 0.27 7.55
CA ILE A 65 0.13 -0.56 6.48
C ILE A 65 -1.37 -0.30 6.35
N ASP A 66 -2.11 -0.17 7.46
CA ASP A 66 -3.54 0.16 7.43
C ASP A 66 -3.83 1.53 6.78
N SER A 67 -2.97 2.52 7.04
CA SER A 67 -3.03 3.82 6.35
C SER A 67 -2.82 3.70 4.84
N LEU A 68 -1.88 2.87 4.38
CA LEU A 68 -1.64 2.62 2.95
C LEU A 68 -2.81 1.89 2.29
N VAL A 69 -3.42 0.91 2.97
CA VAL A 69 -4.64 0.23 2.52
C VAL A 69 -5.79 1.23 2.37
N THR A 70 -5.98 2.09 3.36
CA THR A 70 -7.03 3.12 3.34
C THR A 70 -6.84 4.08 2.17
N ALA A 71 -5.61 4.51 1.91
CA ALA A 71 -5.29 5.38 0.77
C ALA A 71 -5.57 4.70 -0.58
N ALA A 72 -5.23 3.42 -0.72
CA ALA A 72 -5.49 2.66 -1.92
C ALA A 72 -7.00 2.48 -2.20
N TRP A 73 -7.81 2.24 -1.15
CA TRP A 73 -9.27 2.24 -1.28
C TRP A 73 -9.81 3.59 -1.75
N ALA A 74 -9.40 4.68 -1.11
CA ALA A 74 -9.86 6.02 -1.46
C ALA A 74 -9.58 6.38 -2.94
N ILE A 75 -8.40 6.01 -3.45
CA ILE A 75 -8.03 6.25 -4.85
C ILE A 75 -8.87 5.39 -5.80
N ARG A 76 -9.08 4.11 -5.45
CA ARG A 76 -9.92 3.20 -6.26
C ARG A 76 -11.34 3.73 -6.36
N ASP A 77 -11.93 4.11 -5.23
CA ASP A 77 -13.30 4.61 -5.16
C ASP A 77 -13.46 5.93 -5.94
N TYR A 78 -12.48 6.82 -5.82
CA TYR A 78 -12.44 8.06 -6.61
C TYR A 78 -12.37 7.79 -8.12
N LYS A 79 -11.52 6.86 -8.56
CA LYS A 79 -11.41 6.46 -9.97
C LYS A 79 -12.72 5.85 -10.47
N ALA A 80 -13.34 4.98 -9.67
CA ALA A 80 -14.63 4.38 -10.01
C ALA A 80 -15.74 5.43 -10.15
N ALA A 81 -15.75 6.44 -9.28
CA ALA A 81 -16.73 7.53 -9.33
C ALA A 81 -16.52 8.51 -10.51
N THR A 82 -15.28 8.71 -10.95
CA THR A 82 -14.93 9.71 -11.99
C THR A 82 -14.78 9.13 -13.39
N SER A 83 -14.73 7.81 -13.55
CA SER A 83 -14.66 7.16 -14.88
C SER A 83 -16.03 7.08 -15.59
N THR A 84 -16.89 8.09 -15.41
CA THR A 84 -18.17 8.29 -16.10
C THR A 84 -17.96 8.96 -17.45
#